data_AF-A0AAW4L0P3-F1
#
_entry.id   AF-A0AAW4L0P3-F1
#
_cell.length_a   1.000
_cell.length_b   1.000
_cell.length_c   1.000
_cell.angle_alpha   90.00
_cell.angle_beta   90.00
_cell.angle_gamma   90.00
#
_symmetry.space_group_name_H-M   'P 1'
#
loop_
_entity.id
_entity.type
_entity.pdbx_description
1 polymer ?
#
loop_
_entity_poly.entity_id
_entity_poly.type
_entity_poly.pdbx_seq_one_letter_code
_entity_poly.pdbx_strand_id
1 'polypeptide(L)' 'GTLRVLRDAYPDTIWNGYIPVDTRLRDASRAGLTPSQFDGKSRGVLAYRALLKHLLSQQLVAQVA' A
#
# COMPACT_ATOMS: atom_id res chain seq x y z
N GLY A 1 7.89 11.29 -15.55
CA GLY A 1 7.71 9.91 -15.05
C GLY A 1 6.27 9.69 -14.67
N THR A 2 5.68 8.56 -15.02
CA THR A 2 4.23 8.29 -14.97
C THR A 2 3.59 8.52 -13.59
N LEU A 3 4.30 8.24 -12.49
CA LEU A 3 3.82 8.51 -11.13
C LEU A 3 3.67 10.00 -10.78
N ARG A 4 4.40 10.89 -11.48
CA ARG A 4 4.26 12.34 -11.29
C ARG A 4 2.97 12.83 -11.92
N VAL A 5 2.68 12.36 -13.15
CA VAL A 5 1.44 12.72 -13.86
C VAL A 5 0.21 12.35 -13.04
N LEU A 6 0.19 11.16 -12.44
CA LEU A 6 -0.91 10.74 -11.57
C LEU A 6 -1.04 11.61 -10.31
N ARG A 7 0.08 12.03 -9.72
CA ARG A 7 0.08 12.93 -8.56
C ARG A 7 -0.46 14.31 -8.90
N ASP A 8 -0.10 14.81 -10.07
CA ASP A 8 -0.55 16.12 -10.54
C ASP A 8 -2.04 16.08 -10.94
N ALA A 9 -2.53 14.95 -11.48
CA ALA A 9 -3.92 14.79 -11.92
C ALA A 9 -4.92 14.48 -10.79
N TYR A 10 -4.47 13.86 -9.69
CA TYR A 10 -5.34 13.40 -8.61
C TYR A 10 -4.82 13.82 -7.22
N PRO A 11 -4.59 15.13 -6.97
CA PRO A 11 -3.90 15.58 -5.77
C PRO A 11 -4.65 15.24 -4.46
N ASP A 12 -5.98 15.21 -4.49
CA ASP A 12 -6.80 15.03 -3.28
C ASP A 12 -7.06 13.56 -2.94
N THR A 13 -6.92 12.66 -3.90
CA THR A 13 -7.31 11.24 -3.74
C THR A 13 -6.13 10.28 -3.85
N ILE A 14 -4.99 10.73 -4.36
CA ILE A 14 -3.83 9.87 -4.52
C ILE A 14 -3.06 9.70 -3.20
N TRP A 15 -2.66 8.46 -2.92
CA TRP A 15 -1.73 8.19 -1.84
C TRP A 15 -0.30 8.60 -2.24
N ASN A 16 0.37 9.37 -1.38
CA ASN A 16 1.76 9.82 -1.60
C ASN A 16 2.82 8.69 -1.60
N GLY A 17 2.45 7.49 -1.13
CA GLY A 17 3.29 6.30 -1.20
C GLY A 17 3.16 5.54 -2.52
N TYR A 18 3.81 4.38 -2.60
CA TYR A 18 3.63 3.45 -3.71
C TYR A 18 3.85 2.01 -3.23
N ILE A 19 3.30 1.05 -3.96
CA ILE A 19 3.57 -0.38 -3.75
C ILE A 19 4.76 -0.76 -4.64
N PRO A 20 5.90 -1.19 -4.06
CA PRO A 20 7.05 -1.62 -4.85
C PRO A 20 6.79 -2.97 -5.52
N VAL A 21 7.48 -3.22 -6.63
CA VAL A 21 7.52 -4.57 -7.21
C VAL A 21 8.28 -5.48 -6.24
N ASP A 22 7.54 -6.39 -5.60
CA ASP A 22 8.06 -7.31 -4.59
C ASP A 22 7.70 -8.77 -4.93
N THR A 23 8.72 -9.57 -5.24
CA THR A 23 8.55 -10.99 -5.56
C THR A 23 8.07 -11.80 -4.35
N ARG A 24 8.29 -11.33 -3.12
CA ARG A 24 7.83 -12.01 -1.90
C ARG A 24 6.32 -12.14 -1.84
N LEU A 25 5.57 -11.20 -2.43
CA LEU A 25 4.11 -11.31 -2.55
C LEU A 25 3.70 -12.51 -3.42
N ARG A 26 4.41 -12.71 -4.53
CA ARG A 26 4.18 -13.85 -5.43
C ARG A 26 4.56 -15.17 -4.76
N ASP A 27 5.69 -15.20 -4.07
CA ASP A 27 6.19 -16.41 -3.41
C ASP A 27 5.26 -16.84 -2.26
N ALA A 28 4.73 -15.87 -1.49
CA ALA A 28 3.74 -16.12 -0.45
C ALA A 28 2.47 -16.78 -1.03
N SER A 29 1.94 -16.24 -2.13
CA SER A 29 0.79 -16.81 -2.84
C SER A 29 1.05 -18.24 -3.30
N ARG A 30 2.24 -18.51 -3.87
CA ARG A 30 2.63 -19.85 -4.32
C ARG A 30 2.77 -20.84 -3.17
N ALA A 31 3.12 -20.36 -1.98
CA ALA A 31 3.17 -21.15 -0.75
C ALA A 31 1.80 -21.31 -0.06
N GLY A 32 0.73 -20.70 -0.57
CA GLY A 32 -0.59 -20.71 0.07
C GLY A 32 -0.66 -19.91 1.38
N LEU A 33 0.24 -18.96 1.56
CA LEU A 33 0.35 -18.13 2.77
C LEU A 33 0.03 -16.67 2.47
N THR A 34 -0.48 -15.96 3.47
CA THR A 34 -0.57 -14.50 3.35
C THR A 34 0.84 -13.88 3.36
N PRO A 35 1.08 -12.75 2.65
CA PRO A 35 2.39 -12.10 2.64
C PRO A 35 2.94 -11.78 4.04
N SER A 36 2.05 -11.40 4.97
CA SER A 36 2.40 -11.12 6.37
C SER A 36 2.86 -12.35 7.15
N GLN A 37 2.35 -13.54 6.82
CA GLN A 37 2.78 -14.80 7.44
C GLN A 37 4.06 -15.34 6.78
N PHE A 38 4.22 -15.14 5.46
CA PHE A 38 5.37 -15.62 4.71
C PHE A 38 6.63 -14.80 4.99
N ASP A 39 6.55 -13.47 4.87
CA ASP A 39 7.63 -12.55 5.18
C ASP A 39 7.06 -11.20 5.64
N GLY A 40 6.83 -11.08 6.95
CA GLY A 40 6.27 -9.88 7.56
C GLY A 40 7.14 -8.62 7.47
N LYS A 41 8.42 -8.75 7.06
CA LYS A 41 9.35 -7.62 6.88
C LYS A 41 9.60 -7.30 5.40
N SER A 42 8.95 -8.00 4.48
CA SER A 42 9.03 -7.72 3.04
C SER A 42 8.59 -6.29 2.70
N ARG A 43 9.15 -5.75 1.62
CA ARG A 43 8.89 -4.36 1.19
C ARG A 43 7.41 -4.16 0.85
N GLY A 44 6.79 -5.16 0.23
CA GLY A 44 5.37 -5.19 -0.08
C GLY A 44 4.52 -5.13 1.19
N VAL A 45 4.79 -5.97 2.19
CA VAL A 45 4.05 -5.96 3.46
C VAL A 45 4.17 -4.61 4.18
N LEU A 46 5.36 -4.02 4.20
CA LEU A 46 5.57 -2.70 4.80
C LEU A 46 4.80 -1.60 4.03
N ALA A 47 4.78 -1.65 2.70
CA ALA A 47 4.04 -0.71 1.87
C ALA A 47 2.52 -0.83 2.08
N TYR A 48 1.97 -2.05 2.12
CA TYR A 48 0.56 -2.27 2.41
C TYR A 48 0.17 -1.84 3.83
N ARG A 49 1.05 -2.03 4.83
CA ARG A 49 0.82 -1.48 6.18
C ARG A 49 0.75 0.04 6.18
N ALA A 50 1.63 0.71 5.43
CA ALA A 50 1.61 2.17 5.32
C ALA A 50 0.34 2.66 4.59
N LEU A 51 -0.07 1.98 3.52
CA LEU A 51 -1.32 2.28 2.80
C LEU A 51 -2.54 2.10 3.71
N LEU A 52 -2.62 0.99 4.44
CA LEU A 52 -3.73 0.73 5.37
C LEU A 52 -3.84 1.82 6.43
N LYS A 53 -2.72 2.25 7.03
CA LYS A 53 -2.70 3.37 7.97
C LYS A 53 -3.24 4.66 7.34
N HIS A 54 -2.82 4.98 6.12
CA HIS A 54 -3.31 6.15 5.40
C HIS A 54 -4.83 6.10 5.18
N LEU A 55 -5.35 4.97 4.68
CA LEU A 55 -6.79 4.79 4.43
C LEU A 55 -7.62 4.90 5.71
N LEU A 56 -7.16 4.30 6.82
CA LEU A 56 -7.84 4.40 8.11
C LEU A 56 -7.83 5.83 8.65
N SER A 57 -6.75 6.59 8.46
CA SER A 57 -6.71 8.01 8.81
C SER A 57 -7.70 8.83 7.98
N GLN A 58 -7.84 8.55 6.68
CA GLN A 58 -8.84 9.21 5.82
C GLN A 58 -10.28 8.88 6.27
N GLN A 59 -10.54 7.61 6.60
CA GLN A 59 -11.85 7.20 7.12
C GLN A 59 -12.18 7.88 8.45
N LEU A 60 -11.20 8.00 9.36
CA LEU A 60 -11.41 8.67 10.64
C LEU A 60 -11.75 10.16 10.44
N VAL A 61 -11.06 10.87 9.55
CA VAL A 61 -11.36 12.27 9.23
C VAL A 61 -12.78 12.41 8.69
N ALA A 62 -13.19 11.52 7.79
CA ALA A 62 -14.54 11.52 7.22
C ALA A 62 -15.66 11.22 8.24
N GLN A 63 -15.35 10.58 9.38
CA GLN A 63 -16.33 10.29 10.44
C GLN A 63 -16.49 11.43 11.46
N VAL A 64 -15.54 12.36 11.52
CA VAL A 64 -15.52 13.46 12.49
C VAL A 64 -15.95 14.80 11.87
N ALA A 65 -15.90 14.91 10.54
CA ALA A 65 -16.42 16.03 9.76
C ALA A 65 -17.93 15.93 9.54
#